data_AF-A0A937UKG3-F1
#
_entry.id   AF-A0A937UKG3-F1
#
_cell.length_a   1.000
_cell.length_b   1.000
_cell.length_c   1.000
_cell.angle_alpha   90.00
_cell.angle_beta   90.00
_cell.angle_gamma   90.00
#
_symmetry.space_group_name_H-M   'P 1'
#
loop_
_entity.id
_entity.type
_entity.pdbx_description
1 polymer ?
#
loop_
_entity_poly.entity_id
_entity_poly.type
_entity_poly.pdbx_seq_one_letter_code
_entity_poly.pdbx_strand_id
1 'polypeptide(L)'
;MGERTEGWVHDHTLAGQKSPFWWLLDDAGAVCFLWKLRDKEGRERQRERTLSRDELEAVLRFMGDGQWRPRGTRRAPQEEADGPVSICGFFSHTLSRSSSDLHLASYLATVLTGAGLWEWNRRRNGMKFRQVSSNLDPLAAHHERRQAESGPKPPAARAVRPTGRRAPSERGAPFFNLATTFRGRSAELRGQLAAVETGRHGGEKGRRRENVFRDFLRHHLPAAYGVGTGEVVAASGDVSRQVDILIYDALHAPLLLEAGGSAVFAAESIYAAIEVKPLLDRAKASEAVDNIASVKVLPRTALARPWGDGGLRDVPLKNPPIFGAVLGAYAIEPELLARRLREAQRELHPALWIDCICIPEQAVIHRRTDFPGPAGWSPDASVSATQLAIVEAGADSLLYFWLLLNQDLRAKTLHPPDLMHYAHGMAVPEPKIL
;
A
#
# COMPACT_ATOMS: atom_id res chain seq x y z
N MET A 1 15.62 6.88 -34.84
CA MET A 1 14.46 7.74 -35.15
C MET A 1 14.44 8.83 -34.10
N GLY A 2 14.51 10.10 -34.52
CA GLY A 2 14.93 11.24 -33.71
C GLY A 2 14.03 11.61 -32.53
N GLU A 3 14.58 12.40 -31.62
CA GLU A 3 13.93 12.94 -30.43
C GLU A 3 12.65 13.73 -30.81
N ARG A 4 11.47 13.14 -30.56
CA ARG A 4 10.16 13.81 -30.68
C ARG A 4 9.90 14.74 -29.48
N THR A 5 10.75 15.74 -29.27
CA THR A 5 10.53 16.76 -28.24
C THR A 5 9.84 18.02 -28.78
N GLU A 6 9.81 18.21 -30.10
CA GLU A 6 9.09 19.30 -30.76
C GLU A 6 7.61 18.95 -30.95
N GLY A 7 6.72 19.83 -30.51
CA GLY A 7 5.28 19.76 -30.79
C GLY A 7 4.36 19.35 -29.62
N TRP A 8 4.89 18.93 -28.46
CA TRP A 8 4.03 18.59 -27.32
C TRP A 8 3.42 19.83 -26.66
N VAL A 9 2.13 19.75 -26.35
CA VAL A 9 1.35 20.75 -25.62
C VAL A 9 1.12 20.31 -24.19
N HIS A 10 1.26 21.22 -23.22
CA HIS A 10 0.95 20.97 -21.81
C HIS A 10 -0.48 21.44 -21.45
N ASP A 11 -1.26 20.61 -20.75
CA ASP A 11 -2.63 20.93 -20.34
C ASP A 11 -3.02 20.29 -18.99
N HIS A 12 -4.21 20.66 -18.48
CA HIS A 12 -4.77 20.14 -17.23
C HIS A 12 -6.21 19.66 -17.40
N THR A 13 -6.62 18.70 -16.57
CA THR A 13 -8.01 18.23 -16.54
C THR A 13 -9.02 19.34 -16.20
N LEU A 14 -10.21 19.29 -16.82
CA LEU A 14 -11.26 20.35 -16.75
C LEU A 14 -11.76 20.66 -15.32
N ALA A 15 -11.89 19.66 -14.44
CA ALA A 15 -12.50 19.80 -13.12
C ALA A 15 -11.83 18.93 -12.04
N GLY A 16 -11.96 19.35 -10.77
CA GLY A 16 -11.40 18.63 -9.63
C GLY A 16 -9.93 19.00 -9.35
N GLN A 17 -9.12 18.01 -8.96
CA GLN A 17 -7.67 18.19 -8.86
C GLN A 17 -7.10 18.26 -10.28
N LYS A 18 -6.58 19.43 -10.67
CA LYS A 18 -5.99 19.65 -12.00
C LYS A 18 -4.77 18.75 -12.18
N SER A 19 -4.95 17.64 -12.89
CA SER A 19 -3.88 16.70 -13.21
C SER A 19 -3.18 17.16 -14.49
N PRO A 20 -1.86 17.45 -14.45
CA PRO A 20 -1.13 17.86 -15.64
C PRO A 20 -0.91 16.68 -16.58
N PHE A 21 -1.01 16.94 -17.87
CA PHE A 21 -0.66 16.01 -18.94
C PHE A 21 -0.12 16.78 -20.14
N TRP A 22 0.52 16.05 -21.04
CA TRP A 22 0.96 16.55 -22.33
C TRP A 22 0.21 15.80 -23.44
N TRP A 23 -0.01 16.46 -24.55
CA TRP A 23 -0.58 15.83 -25.73
C TRP A 23 0.07 16.37 -27.00
N LEU A 24 0.03 15.57 -28.05
CA LEU A 24 0.56 15.87 -29.36
C LEU A 24 -0.47 15.43 -30.39
N LEU A 25 -0.73 16.27 -31.39
CA LEU A 25 -1.44 15.88 -32.61
C LEU A 25 -0.40 15.57 -33.69
N ASP A 26 -0.46 14.37 -34.27
CA ASP A 26 0.41 14.00 -35.39
C ASP A 26 -0.21 14.30 -36.76
N ASP A 27 0.61 14.20 -37.81
CA ASP A 27 0.21 14.49 -39.20
C ASP A 27 -0.89 13.53 -39.72
N ALA A 28 -1.07 12.37 -39.08
CA ALA A 28 -2.13 11.40 -39.40
C ALA A 28 -3.46 11.73 -38.68
N GLY A 29 -3.50 12.76 -37.85
CA GLY A 29 -4.67 13.15 -37.06
C GLY A 29 -4.88 12.28 -35.82
N ALA A 30 -3.87 11.51 -35.40
CA ALA A 30 -3.91 10.78 -34.15
C ALA A 30 -3.46 11.67 -32.98
N VAL A 31 -4.07 11.47 -31.82
CA VAL A 31 -3.75 12.21 -30.60
C VAL A 31 -2.93 11.31 -29.69
N CYS A 32 -1.69 11.71 -29.43
CA CYS A 32 -0.81 11.08 -28.46
C CYS A 32 -0.95 11.81 -27.12
N PHE A 33 -1.28 11.08 -26.06
CA PHE A 33 -1.29 11.57 -24.69
C PHE A 33 -0.06 11.06 -23.95
N LEU A 34 0.52 11.95 -23.18
CA LEU A 34 1.66 11.69 -22.33
C LEU A 34 1.37 12.24 -20.96
N TRP A 35 1.50 11.42 -19.93
CA TRP A 35 1.35 11.91 -18.57
C TRP A 35 2.30 11.17 -17.66
N LYS A 36 2.62 11.82 -16.56
CA LYS A 36 3.40 11.20 -15.51
C LYS A 36 2.44 10.52 -14.56
N LEU A 37 2.57 9.21 -14.45
CA LEU A 37 2.06 8.49 -13.29
C LEU A 37 3.21 8.35 -12.32
N ARG A 38 2.99 8.73 -11.08
CA ARG A 38 3.88 8.29 -10.01
C ARG A 38 3.55 6.83 -9.74
N ASP A 39 4.53 5.96 -9.93
CA ASP A 39 4.38 4.58 -9.45
C ASP A 39 4.38 4.58 -7.92
N LYS A 40 4.00 3.44 -7.33
CA LYS A 40 3.91 3.30 -5.88
C LYS A 40 5.26 3.47 -5.16
N GLU A 41 6.38 3.55 -5.90
CA GLU A 41 7.72 3.84 -5.38
C GLU A 41 8.12 5.32 -5.51
N GLY A 42 7.17 6.22 -5.84
CA GLY A 42 7.42 7.66 -6.00
C GLY A 42 8.23 8.01 -7.27
N ARG A 43 8.51 7.02 -8.12
CA ARG A 43 9.22 7.23 -9.38
C ARG A 43 8.22 7.71 -10.42
N GLU A 44 8.54 8.80 -11.09
CA GLU A 44 7.72 9.32 -12.17
C GLU A 44 7.87 8.42 -13.39
N ARG A 45 6.87 7.57 -13.63
CA ARG A 45 6.76 6.79 -14.86
C ARG A 45 5.94 7.55 -15.86
N GLN A 46 6.57 7.83 -16.98
CA GLN A 46 5.93 8.41 -18.13
C GLN A 46 5.10 7.34 -18.84
N ARG A 47 3.83 7.63 -19.05
CA ARG A 47 2.90 6.79 -19.82
C ARG A 47 2.54 7.55 -21.08
N GLU A 48 2.68 6.86 -22.20
CA GLU A 48 2.28 7.34 -23.51
C GLU A 48 1.20 6.43 -24.07
N ARG A 49 0.15 7.03 -24.61
CA ARG A 49 -0.93 6.34 -25.31
C ARG A 49 -1.39 7.16 -26.50
N THR A 50 -1.64 6.49 -27.59
CA THR A 50 -2.16 7.11 -28.81
C THR A 50 -3.59 6.64 -29.04
N LEU A 51 -4.45 7.60 -29.37
CA LEU A 51 -5.74 7.36 -30.00
C LEU A 51 -5.61 7.70 -31.47
N SER A 52 -5.81 6.71 -32.31
CA SER A 52 -5.86 6.91 -33.76
C SER A 52 -7.04 7.79 -34.16
N ARG A 53 -6.97 8.36 -35.36
CA ARG A 53 -8.07 9.15 -35.92
C ARG A 53 -9.39 8.36 -35.92
N ASP A 54 -9.36 7.10 -36.34
CA ASP A 54 -10.54 6.22 -36.37
C ASP A 54 -11.15 6.02 -34.97
N GLU A 55 -10.31 5.90 -33.95
CA GLU A 55 -10.76 5.79 -32.55
C GLU A 55 -11.37 7.10 -32.04
N LEU A 56 -10.81 8.25 -32.41
CA LEU A 56 -11.36 9.56 -32.07
C LEU A 56 -12.73 9.78 -32.75
N GLU A 57 -12.85 9.43 -34.02
CA GLU A 57 -14.10 9.47 -34.76
C GLU A 57 -15.14 8.49 -34.17
N ALA A 58 -14.70 7.32 -33.70
CA ALA A 58 -15.58 6.38 -33.00
C ALA A 58 -16.10 6.97 -31.67
N VAL A 59 -15.27 7.68 -30.91
CA VAL A 59 -15.70 8.38 -29.69
C VAL A 59 -16.69 9.50 -29.99
N LEU A 60 -16.47 10.28 -31.06
CA LEU A 60 -17.40 11.34 -31.48
C LEU A 60 -18.72 10.80 -32.03
N ARG A 61 -18.71 9.65 -32.71
CA ARG A 61 -19.97 8.97 -33.09
C ARG A 61 -20.75 8.54 -31.87
N PHE A 62 -20.09 7.85 -30.94
CA PHE A 62 -20.70 7.40 -29.70
C PHE A 62 -21.33 8.53 -28.87
N MET A 63 -20.67 9.69 -28.80
CA MET A 63 -21.19 10.88 -28.12
C MET A 63 -22.32 11.57 -28.89
N GLY A 64 -22.26 11.55 -30.23
CA GLY A 64 -23.29 12.09 -31.12
C GLY A 64 -24.59 11.27 -31.12
N ASP A 65 -24.50 9.95 -30.94
CA ASP A 65 -25.65 9.04 -30.93
C ASP A 65 -26.57 9.23 -29.69
N GLY A 66 -26.18 10.08 -28.74
CA GLY A 66 -27.00 10.47 -27.59
C GLY A 66 -27.24 9.35 -26.57
N GLN A 67 -26.62 8.18 -26.77
CA GLN A 67 -26.73 7.03 -25.87
C GLN A 67 -25.87 7.16 -24.61
N TRP A 68 -24.90 8.07 -24.61
CA TRP A 68 -24.04 8.33 -23.46
C TRP A 68 -24.78 8.94 -22.27
N ARG A 69 -24.52 8.40 -21.07
CA ARG A 69 -25.05 8.92 -19.80
C ARG A 69 -23.92 9.33 -18.84
N PRO A 70 -24.07 10.47 -18.13
CA PRO A 70 -23.11 10.91 -17.12
C PRO A 70 -22.98 9.90 -15.98
N ARG A 71 -21.74 9.65 -15.52
CA ARG A 71 -21.47 8.82 -14.34
C ARG A 71 -21.95 9.56 -13.08
N GLY A 72 -23.21 9.34 -12.71
CA GLY A 72 -23.87 9.99 -11.57
C GLY A 72 -25.26 9.46 -11.20
N THR A 73 -25.83 8.53 -11.98
CA THR A 73 -27.08 7.85 -11.62
C THR A 73 -26.78 6.57 -10.84
N ARG A 74 -27.43 6.40 -9.68
CA ARG A 74 -27.30 5.27 -8.73
C ARG A 74 -27.79 3.89 -9.26
N ARG A 75 -27.77 3.65 -10.57
CA ARG A 75 -28.12 2.39 -11.27
C ARG A 75 -27.11 2.18 -12.41
N ALA A 76 -26.46 1.05 -12.69
CA ALA A 76 -26.09 -0.19 -11.99
C ALA A 76 -24.85 -0.77 -12.77
N PRO A 77 -23.99 -1.62 -12.19
CA PRO A 77 -22.93 -2.35 -12.92
C PRO A 77 -23.45 -3.27 -14.05
N GLN A 78 -24.75 -3.57 -14.00
CA GLN A 78 -25.44 -4.51 -14.89
C GLN A 78 -25.76 -3.91 -16.27
N GLU A 79 -25.87 -2.58 -16.39
CA GLU A 79 -26.12 -1.89 -17.68
C GLU A 79 -24.83 -1.71 -18.50
N GLU A 80 -23.65 -1.63 -17.88
CA GLU A 80 -22.36 -1.63 -18.60
C GLU A 80 -22.02 -3.03 -19.18
N ALA A 81 -22.71 -4.08 -18.74
CA ALA A 81 -22.58 -5.43 -19.30
C ALA A 81 -23.31 -5.61 -20.65
N ASP A 82 -24.33 -4.79 -20.93
CA ASP A 82 -25.14 -4.84 -22.16
C ASP A 82 -24.65 -3.87 -23.26
N GLY A 83 -23.66 -3.02 -22.97
CA GLY A 83 -23.06 -2.08 -23.93
C GLY A 83 -22.44 -0.84 -23.28
N PRO A 84 -21.62 -0.04 -23.99
CA PRO A 84 -20.99 1.15 -23.42
C PRO A 84 -22.03 2.26 -23.19
N VAL A 85 -22.28 2.61 -21.94
CA VAL A 85 -23.15 3.74 -21.56
C VAL A 85 -22.37 4.97 -21.05
N SER A 86 -21.07 4.82 -20.80
CA SER A 86 -20.16 5.89 -20.36
C SER A 86 -18.93 5.99 -21.26
N ILE A 87 -18.19 7.12 -21.27
CA ILE A 87 -16.95 7.26 -22.08
C ILE A 87 -15.91 6.26 -21.58
N CYS A 88 -15.82 6.08 -20.26
CA CYS A 88 -14.99 5.03 -19.64
C CYS A 88 -15.39 3.62 -20.11
N GLY A 89 -16.69 3.34 -20.16
CA GLY A 89 -17.23 2.08 -20.68
C GLY A 89 -16.91 1.87 -22.16
N PHE A 90 -17.00 2.92 -22.98
CA PHE A 90 -16.62 2.86 -24.41
C PHE A 90 -15.15 2.51 -24.62
N PHE A 91 -14.25 3.09 -23.82
CA PHE A 91 -12.84 2.75 -23.86
C PHE A 91 -12.59 1.29 -23.47
N SER A 92 -13.30 0.79 -22.46
CA SER A 92 -13.16 -0.59 -21.97
C SER A 92 -13.75 -1.63 -22.94
N HIS A 93 -14.96 -1.41 -23.46
CA HIS A 93 -15.70 -2.39 -24.25
C HIS A 93 -15.43 -2.28 -25.75
N THR A 94 -15.52 -1.08 -26.32
CA THR A 94 -15.41 -0.89 -27.78
C THR A 94 -13.96 -0.84 -28.23
N LEU A 95 -13.12 -0.13 -27.46
CA LEU A 95 -11.70 0.02 -27.79
C LEU A 95 -10.81 -1.05 -27.12
N SER A 96 -11.42 -1.99 -26.38
CA SER A 96 -10.72 -3.08 -25.65
C SER A 96 -9.54 -2.58 -24.80
N ARG A 97 -9.65 -1.37 -24.24
CA ARG A 97 -8.58 -0.74 -23.45
C ARG A 97 -8.63 -1.24 -22.01
N SER A 98 -7.47 -1.26 -21.36
CA SER A 98 -7.35 -1.74 -19.99
C SER A 98 -7.91 -0.71 -18.99
N SER A 99 -8.22 -1.16 -17.76
CA SER A 99 -8.62 -0.25 -16.67
C SER A 99 -7.57 0.84 -16.37
N SER A 100 -6.31 0.62 -16.74
CA SER A 100 -5.23 1.61 -16.59
C SER A 100 -5.32 2.79 -17.56
N ASP A 101 -6.09 2.62 -18.64
CA ASP A 101 -6.27 3.62 -19.71
C ASP A 101 -7.50 4.52 -19.47
N LEU A 102 -8.26 4.30 -18.39
CA LEU A 102 -9.46 5.09 -18.06
C LEU A 102 -9.19 6.58 -17.82
N HIS A 103 -7.94 6.97 -17.53
CA HIS A 103 -7.53 8.38 -17.43
C HIS A 103 -7.60 9.11 -18.79
N LEU A 104 -7.48 8.38 -19.90
CA LEU A 104 -7.55 8.96 -21.25
C LEU A 104 -8.90 9.63 -21.49
N ALA A 105 -9.99 9.11 -20.93
CA ALA A 105 -11.30 9.72 -21.04
C ALA A 105 -11.31 11.17 -20.51
N SER A 106 -10.61 11.42 -19.40
CA SER A 106 -10.52 12.74 -18.78
C SER A 106 -9.62 13.70 -19.56
N TYR A 107 -8.50 13.21 -20.09
CA TYR A 107 -7.60 14.03 -20.91
C TYR A 107 -8.22 14.38 -22.26
N LEU A 108 -8.86 13.39 -22.90
CA LEU A 108 -9.59 13.59 -24.14
C LEU A 108 -10.71 14.61 -23.96
N ALA A 109 -11.46 14.55 -22.85
CA ALA A 109 -12.49 15.55 -22.56
C ALA A 109 -11.93 16.97 -22.49
N THR A 110 -10.77 17.20 -21.87
CA THR A 110 -10.11 18.52 -21.88
C THR A 110 -9.80 18.98 -23.29
N VAL A 111 -9.13 18.12 -24.07
CA VAL A 111 -8.65 18.48 -25.42
C VAL A 111 -9.83 18.79 -26.35
N LEU A 112 -10.87 17.95 -26.33
CA LEU A 112 -12.07 18.16 -27.15
C LEU A 112 -12.86 19.39 -26.71
N THR A 113 -12.94 19.69 -25.40
CA THR A 113 -13.58 20.93 -24.93
C THR A 113 -12.78 22.17 -25.29
N GLY A 114 -11.45 22.13 -25.18
CA GLY A 114 -10.57 23.23 -25.57
C GLY A 114 -10.61 23.54 -27.07
N ALA A 115 -10.80 22.50 -27.90
CA ALA A 115 -11.02 22.63 -29.33
C ALA A 115 -12.45 23.07 -29.71
N GLY A 116 -13.36 23.22 -28.75
CA GLY A 116 -14.76 23.59 -29.01
C GLY A 116 -15.60 22.45 -29.58
N LEU A 117 -15.10 21.21 -29.57
CA LEU A 117 -15.81 20.02 -30.03
C LEU A 117 -16.87 19.60 -29.01
N TRP A 118 -16.55 19.74 -27.72
CA TRP A 118 -17.45 19.43 -26.61
C TRP A 118 -17.68 20.65 -25.72
N GLU A 119 -18.92 20.82 -25.28
CA GLU A 119 -19.27 21.68 -24.17
C GLU A 119 -19.46 20.86 -22.90
N TRP A 120 -19.24 21.48 -21.74
CA TRP A 120 -19.48 20.82 -20.47
C TRP A 120 -20.15 21.76 -19.47
N ASN A 121 -20.88 21.18 -18.53
CA ASN A 121 -21.70 21.90 -17.55
C ASN A 121 -20.90 22.64 -16.47
N ARG A 122 -19.56 22.66 -16.53
CA ARG A 122 -18.64 23.29 -15.58
C ARG A 122 -18.81 22.86 -14.11
N ARG A 123 -19.42 21.69 -13.87
CA ARG A 123 -19.62 21.15 -12.53
C ARG A 123 -18.60 20.05 -12.25
N ARG A 124 -18.01 20.08 -11.04
CA ARG A 124 -17.10 19.02 -10.59
C ARG A 124 -17.80 17.68 -10.37
N ASN A 125 -18.98 17.68 -9.76
CA ASN A 125 -19.79 16.48 -9.51
C ASN A 125 -20.93 16.41 -10.52
N GLY A 126 -21.13 15.24 -11.15
CA GLY A 126 -22.10 15.07 -12.23
C GLY A 126 -21.71 15.82 -13.49
N MET A 127 -20.44 15.70 -13.90
CA MET A 127 -19.93 16.26 -15.16
C MET A 127 -20.77 15.77 -16.32
N LYS A 128 -21.30 16.71 -17.10
CA LYS A 128 -22.06 16.43 -18.32
C LYS A 128 -21.35 17.08 -19.48
N PHE A 129 -21.19 16.31 -20.55
CA PHE A 129 -20.64 16.77 -21.82
C PHE A 129 -21.74 16.76 -22.87
N ARG A 130 -21.68 17.74 -23.77
CA ARG A 130 -22.53 17.86 -24.95
C ARG A 130 -21.62 18.02 -26.15
N GLN A 131 -21.78 17.17 -27.15
CA GLN A 131 -21.06 17.34 -28.41
C GLN A 131 -21.62 18.56 -29.15
N VAL A 132 -20.73 19.46 -29.53
CA VAL A 132 -21.02 20.68 -30.30
C VAL A 132 -20.71 20.45 -31.78
N SER A 133 -19.64 19.70 -32.07
CA SER A 133 -19.24 19.34 -33.42
C SER A 133 -18.66 17.92 -33.47
N SER A 134 -18.88 17.21 -34.57
CA SER A 134 -18.21 15.94 -34.90
C SER A 134 -16.99 16.12 -35.81
N ASN A 135 -16.73 17.34 -36.29
CA ASN A 135 -15.60 17.63 -37.17
C ASN A 135 -14.32 17.85 -36.36
N LEU A 136 -13.31 16.99 -36.54
CA LEU A 136 -12.03 17.08 -35.83
C LEU A 136 -11.12 18.23 -36.30
N ASP A 137 -11.40 18.91 -37.42
CA ASP A 137 -10.54 19.98 -37.97
C ASP A 137 -10.12 21.07 -36.96
N PRO A 138 -10.99 21.55 -36.03
CA PRO A 138 -10.62 22.56 -35.04
C PRO A 138 -9.54 22.10 -34.05
N LEU A 139 -9.26 20.79 -33.98
CA LEU A 139 -8.27 20.20 -33.08
C LEU A 139 -6.85 20.64 -33.42
N ALA A 140 -6.50 20.73 -34.72
CA ALA A 140 -5.19 21.20 -35.16
C ALA A 140 -4.95 22.66 -34.79
N ALA A 141 -5.93 23.53 -35.06
CA ALA A 141 -5.87 24.94 -34.69
C ALA A 141 -5.82 25.12 -33.16
N HIS A 142 -6.50 24.28 -32.39
CA HIS A 142 -6.39 24.29 -30.93
C HIS A 142 -4.99 23.90 -30.46
N HIS A 143 -4.42 22.85 -31.03
CA HIS A 143 -3.08 22.38 -30.73
C HIS A 143 -2.04 23.48 -31.01
N GLU A 144 -2.07 24.11 -32.18
CA GLU A 144 -1.17 25.23 -32.54
C GLU A 144 -1.29 26.42 -31.58
N ARG A 145 -2.52 26.83 -31.23
CA ARG A 145 -2.73 27.92 -30.24
C ARG A 145 -2.07 27.58 -28.91
N ARG A 146 -2.24 26.34 -28.44
CA ARG A 146 -1.68 25.91 -27.16
C ARG A 146 -0.16 25.72 -27.20
N GLN A 147 0.43 25.39 -28.35
CA GLN A 147 1.87 25.39 -28.53
C GLN A 147 2.46 26.81 -28.41
N ALA A 148 1.79 27.81 -28.98
CA ALA A 148 2.23 29.20 -28.93
C ALA A 148 2.19 29.82 -27.51
N GLU A 149 1.36 29.29 -26.62
CA GLU A 149 1.19 29.78 -25.23
C GLU A 149 2.33 29.38 -24.26
N SER A 150 3.42 28.77 -24.76
CA SER A 150 4.67 28.41 -24.07
C SER A 150 4.48 27.81 -22.66
N GLY A 151 4.24 26.50 -22.63
CA GLY A 151 4.19 25.68 -21.40
C GLY A 151 5.51 24.94 -21.10
N PRO A 152 5.59 24.22 -19.96
CA PRO A 152 6.74 23.40 -19.63
C PRO A 152 6.94 22.26 -20.66
N LYS A 153 8.18 22.08 -21.13
CA LYS A 153 8.56 21.02 -22.07
C LYS A 153 8.20 19.62 -21.53
N PRO A 154 7.80 18.67 -22.40
CA PRO A 154 7.55 17.30 -21.98
C PRO A 154 8.82 16.67 -21.40
N PRO A 155 8.69 15.77 -20.41
CA PRO A 155 9.84 15.00 -19.90
C PRO A 155 10.52 14.18 -21.01
N ALA A 156 11.86 14.21 -21.04
CA ALA A 156 12.66 13.56 -22.08
C ALA A 156 12.48 12.03 -22.07
N ALA A 157 12.03 11.47 -23.20
CA ALA A 157 11.88 10.03 -23.35
C ALA A 157 13.26 9.36 -23.31
N ARG A 158 13.48 8.45 -22.35
CA ARG A 158 14.75 7.71 -22.27
C ARG A 158 14.80 6.68 -23.41
N ALA A 159 15.72 6.86 -24.34
CA ALA A 159 15.86 6.05 -25.54
C ALA A 159 16.10 4.56 -25.21
N VAL A 160 15.15 3.69 -25.58
CA VAL A 160 15.39 2.25 -25.73
C VAL A 160 15.92 2.04 -27.15
N ARG A 161 17.18 1.63 -27.29
CA ARG A 161 17.75 1.26 -28.59
C ARG A 161 17.08 -0.04 -29.10
N PRO A 162 16.73 -0.13 -30.39
CA PRO A 162 16.19 -1.35 -30.97
C PRO A 162 17.35 -2.28 -31.36
N THR A 163 17.28 -3.55 -31.00
CA THR A 163 17.89 -4.60 -31.84
C THR A 163 16.82 -5.65 -32.07
N GLY A 164 16.47 -5.80 -33.34
CA GLY A 164 15.49 -6.76 -33.78
C GLY A 164 16.01 -8.17 -33.61
N ARG A 165 15.12 -9.04 -33.13
CA ARG A 165 14.88 -10.36 -33.70
C ARG A 165 13.41 -10.68 -33.47
N ARG A 166 12.70 -11.06 -34.53
CA ARG A 166 11.31 -11.53 -34.44
C ARG A 166 11.31 -13.04 -34.25
N ALA A 167 10.45 -13.49 -33.34
CA ALA A 167 9.98 -14.86 -33.05
C ALA A 167 10.97 -15.77 -32.27
N PRO A 168 10.49 -16.60 -31.30
CA PRO A 168 9.36 -17.51 -31.48
C PRO A 168 8.15 -17.24 -30.58
N SER A 169 7.01 -17.79 -30.98
CA SER A 169 5.82 -17.97 -30.15
C SER A 169 6.17 -18.85 -28.93
N GLU A 170 6.55 -18.23 -27.82
CA GLU A 170 6.69 -18.94 -26.56
C GLU A 170 5.49 -18.59 -25.69
N ARG A 171 4.65 -19.60 -25.42
CA ARG A 171 3.99 -19.73 -24.12
C ARG A 171 5.11 -19.61 -23.08
N GLY A 172 5.45 -18.37 -22.70
CA GLY A 172 6.59 -18.09 -21.86
C GLY A 172 6.40 -18.84 -20.57
N ALA A 173 7.37 -19.70 -20.22
CA ALA A 173 7.39 -20.39 -18.95
C ALA A 173 7.06 -19.40 -17.82
N PRO A 174 6.27 -19.79 -16.82
CA PRO A 174 5.81 -18.87 -15.79
C PRO A 174 7.03 -18.21 -15.12
N PHE A 175 7.23 -16.92 -15.38
CA PHE A 175 8.22 -16.13 -14.67
C PHE A 175 7.67 -15.85 -13.27
N PHE A 176 8.44 -16.18 -12.23
CA PHE A 176 8.02 -15.92 -10.86
C PHE A 176 7.88 -14.41 -10.64
N ASN A 177 6.64 -13.97 -10.44
CA ASN A 177 6.34 -12.58 -10.12
C ASN A 177 5.70 -12.53 -8.74
N LEU A 178 6.45 -11.94 -7.79
CA LEU A 178 6.05 -11.86 -6.40
C LEU A 178 4.70 -11.13 -6.24
N ALA A 179 4.43 -10.10 -7.04
CA ALA A 179 3.18 -9.36 -6.98
C ALA A 179 1.98 -10.20 -7.44
N THR A 180 2.10 -10.96 -8.53
CA THR A 180 1.03 -11.87 -8.95
C THR A 180 0.81 -12.99 -7.94
N THR A 181 1.88 -13.53 -7.35
CA THR A 181 1.80 -14.55 -6.30
C THR A 181 1.07 -14.00 -5.07
N PHE A 182 1.47 -12.83 -4.58
CA PHE A 182 0.84 -12.23 -3.40
C PHE A 182 -0.57 -11.72 -3.65
N ARG A 183 -0.94 -11.32 -4.87
CA ARG A 183 -2.35 -11.07 -5.23
C ARG A 183 -3.18 -12.32 -5.09
N GLY A 184 -2.68 -13.46 -5.58
CA GLY A 184 -3.30 -14.77 -5.37
C GLY A 184 -3.44 -15.11 -3.89
N ARG A 185 -2.36 -14.96 -3.10
CA ARG A 185 -2.39 -15.18 -1.64
C ARG A 185 -3.32 -14.22 -0.89
N SER A 186 -3.42 -12.97 -1.33
CA SER A 186 -4.36 -11.99 -0.78
C SER A 186 -5.81 -12.40 -1.04
N ALA A 187 -6.11 -12.90 -2.24
CA ALA A 187 -7.42 -13.45 -2.57
C ALA A 187 -7.75 -14.71 -1.75
N GLU A 188 -6.78 -15.62 -1.59
CA GLU A 188 -6.91 -16.82 -0.75
C GLU A 188 -7.18 -16.45 0.71
N LEU A 189 -6.36 -15.57 1.29
CA LEU A 189 -6.50 -15.07 2.65
C LEU A 189 -7.89 -14.46 2.86
N ARG A 190 -8.38 -13.66 1.91
CA ARG A 190 -9.73 -13.11 1.97
C ARG A 190 -10.81 -14.17 1.93
N GLY A 191 -10.65 -15.19 1.09
CA GLY A 191 -11.58 -16.33 1.07
C GLY A 191 -11.67 -17.00 2.44
N GLN A 192 -10.52 -17.24 3.07
CA GLN A 192 -10.46 -17.80 4.43
C GLN A 192 -11.09 -16.87 5.47
N LEU A 193 -10.79 -15.56 5.42
CA LEU A 193 -11.38 -14.55 6.30
C LEU A 193 -12.91 -14.52 6.16
N ALA A 194 -13.42 -14.47 4.93
CA ALA A 194 -14.86 -14.48 4.64
C ALA A 194 -15.55 -15.76 5.15
N ALA A 195 -14.89 -16.92 5.01
CA ALA A 195 -15.42 -18.19 5.51
C ALA A 195 -15.59 -18.19 7.04
N VAL A 196 -14.64 -17.59 7.78
CA VAL A 196 -14.68 -17.51 9.24
C VAL A 196 -15.58 -16.41 9.79
N GLU A 197 -16.10 -15.51 8.94
CA GLU A 197 -17.09 -14.49 9.37
C GLU A 197 -18.50 -15.08 9.59
N THR A 198 -18.73 -16.32 9.15
CA THR A 198 -20.01 -17.03 9.31
C THR A 198 -20.21 -17.55 10.75
N GLY A 199 -21.45 -17.52 11.26
CA GLY A 199 -21.81 -17.98 12.62
C GLY A 199 -22.46 -16.92 13.52
N ARG A 200 -22.92 -17.29 14.72
CA ARG A 200 -23.67 -16.40 15.64
C ARG A 200 -22.84 -15.78 16.78
N HIS A 201 -21.70 -16.37 17.18
CA HIS A 201 -20.92 -15.91 18.34
C HIS A 201 -19.74 -15.02 17.94
N GLY A 202 -19.76 -13.75 18.35
CA GLY A 202 -18.76 -12.74 17.96
C GLY A 202 -17.32 -13.04 18.41
N GLY A 203 -17.12 -13.55 19.63
CA GLY A 203 -15.79 -13.87 20.15
C GLY A 203 -15.10 -15.00 19.39
N GLU A 204 -15.86 -16.02 18.99
CA GLU A 204 -15.33 -17.14 18.23
C GLU A 204 -14.92 -16.73 16.80
N LYS A 205 -15.65 -15.77 16.20
CA LYS A 205 -15.27 -15.17 14.90
C LYS A 205 -13.96 -14.41 14.99
N GLY A 206 -13.74 -13.65 16.06
CA GLY A 206 -12.48 -12.95 16.33
C GLY A 206 -11.31 -13.93 16.31
N ARG A 207 -11.39 -14.95 17.17
CA ARG A 207 -10.34 -15.97 17.29
C ARG A 207 -10.06 -16.70 15.99
N ARG A 208 -11.08 -17.05 15.21
CA ARG A 208 -10.90 -17.69 13.90
C ARG A 208 -10.20 -16.74 12.90
N ARG A 209 -10.52 -15.45 12.92
CA ARG A 209 -9.86 -14.42 12.09
C ARG A 209 -8.38 -14.28 12.45
N GLU A 210 -8.09 -14.20 13.75
CA GLU A 210 -6.72 -14.15 14.27
C GLU A 210 -5.93 -15.39 13.82
N ASN A 211 -6.52 -16.59 13.90
CA ASN A 211 -5.89 -17.83 13.43
C ASN A 211 -5.52 -17.77 11.94
N VAL A 212 -6.43 -17.30 11.08
CA VAL A 212 -6.17 -17.17 9.63
C VAL A 212 -4.94 -16.30 9.35
N PHE A 213 -4.80 -15.17 10.05
CA PHE A 213 -3.61 -14.32 9.91
C PHE A 213 -2.34 -14.95 10.52
N ARG A 214 -2.45 -15.61 11.68
CA ARG A 214 -1.31 -16.33 12.28
C ARG A 214 -0.78 -17.41 11.36
N ASP A 215 -1.68 -18.22 10.79
CA ASP A 215 -1.31 -19.29 9.88
C ASP A 215 -0.70 -18.74 8.60
N PHE A 216 -1.26 -17.66 8.05
CA PHE A 216 -0.63 -16.95 6.92
C PHE A 216 0.81 -16.55 7.23
N LEU A 217 1.05 -15.89 8.38
CA LEU A 217 2.39 -15.44 8.76
C LEU A 217 3.35 -16.61 9.02
N ARG A 218 2.91 -17.67 9.71
CA ARG A 218 3.71 -18.89 9.94
C ARG A 218 4.21 -19.51 8.64
N HIS A 219 3.37 -19.57 7.62
CA HIS A 219 3.73 -20.16 6.33
C HIS A 219 4.66 -19.27 5.49
N HIS A 220 4.66 -17.95 5.72
CA HIS A 220 5.36 -16.98 4.87
C HIS A 220 6.58 -16.33 5.55
N LEU A 221 6.86 -16.65 6.81
CA LEU A 221 8.05 -16.21 7.53
C LEU A 221 9.05 -17.36 7.66
N PRO A 222 10.37 -17.09 7.64
CA PRO A 222 11.38 -18.08 7.98
C PRO A 222 11.13 -18.72 9.35
N ALA A 223 11.49 -19.99 9.51
CA ALA A 223 11.29 -20.75 10.75
C ALA A 223 12.00 -20.14 11.99
N ALA A 224 12.97 -19.26 11.79
CA ALA A 224 13.60 -18.49 12.86
C ALA A 224 12.64 -17.53 13.57
N TYR A 225 11.55 -17.15 12.91
CA TYR A 225 10.51 -16.27 13.45
C TYR A 225 9.31 -17.12 13.87
N GLY A 226 9.17 -17.33 15.18
CA GLY A 226 7.99 -17.96 15.74
C GLY A 226 6.78 -17.03 15.65
N VAL A 227 5.58 -17.59 15.50
CA VAL A 227 4.32 -16.83 15.49
C VAL A 227 3.36 -17.41 16.51
N GLY A 228 2.99 -16.61 17.51
CA GLY A 228 2.16 -17.00 18.65
C GLY A 228 1.08 -15.97 18.98
N THR A 229 0.33 -16.21 20.04
CA THR A 229 -0.56 -15.24 20.70
C THR A 229 -0.30 -15.30 22.19
N GLY A 230 -0.57 -14.21 22.89
CA GLY A 230 -0.52 -14.18 24.35
C GLY A 230 0.05 -12.88 24.87
N GLU A 231 0.73 -12.94 26.00
CA GLU A 231 1.18 -11.77 26.76
C GLU A 231 2.70 -11.68 26.75
N VAL A 232 3.21 -10.46 26.85
CA VAL A 232 4.63 -10.18 26.92
C VAL A 232 4.93 -9.68 28.33
N VAL A 233 5.95 -10.24 28.97
CA VAL A 233 6.37 -9.87 30.31
C VAL A 233 7.80 -9.36 30.28
N ALA A 234 8.07 -8.27 30.99
CA ALA A 234 9.42 -7.77 31.22
C ALA A 234 10.02 -8.42 32.46
N ALA A 235 11.35 -8.40 32.58
CA ALA A 235 12.03 -8.86 33.78
C ALA A 235 11.64 -8.06 35.04
N SER A 236 11.05 -6.86 34.93
CA SER A 236 10.49 -6.11 36.07
C SER A 236 9.21 -6.74 36.65
N GLY A 237 8.59 -7.68 35.94
CA GLY A 237 7.27 -8.22 36.25
C GLY A 237 6.12 -7.47 35.58
N ASP A 238 6.39 -6.38 34.85
CA ASP A 238 5.37 -5.67 34.06
C ASP A 238 4.87 -6.56 32.91
N VAL A 239 3.56 -6.61 32.71
CA VAL A 239 2.90 -7.46 31.70
C VAL A 239 2.13 -6.60 30.71
N SER A 240 2.26 -6.91 29.41
CA SER A 240 1.44 -6.29 28.37
C SER A 240 0.00 -6.79 28.43
N ARG A 241 -0.88 -6.19 27.63
CA ARG A 241 -2.16 -6.84 27.31
C ARG A 241 -1.92 -8.06 26.43
N GLN A 242 -2.94 -8.92 26.34
CA GLN A 242 -2.94 -10.02 25.37
C GLN A 242 -2.87 -9.45 23.94
N VAL A 243 -1.99 -10.02 23.14
CA VAL A 243 -1.74 -9.65 21.74
C VAL A 243 -2.17 -10.79 20.83
N ASP A 244 -2.94 -10.45 19.79
CA ASP A 244 -3.48 -11.42 18.84
C ASP A 244 -2.37 -12.21 18.12
N ILE A 245 -1.31 -11.51 17.72
CA ILE A 245 -0.19 -12.10 16.99
C ILE A 245 1.14 -11.50 17.49
N LEU A 246 2.01 -12.36 18.00
CA LEU A 246 3.39 -12.06 18.35
C LEU A 246 4.34 -12.77 17.41
N ILE A 247 5.31 -12.04 16.86
CA ILE A 247 6.45 -12.61 16.13
C ILE A 247 7.65 -12.57 17.08
N TYR A 248 8.22 -13.73 17.38
CA TYR A 248 9.27 -13.89 18.39
C TYR A 248 10.48 -14.68 17.86
N ASP A 249 11.62 -14.57 18.53
CA ASP A 249 12.82 -15.37 18.25
C ASP A 249 12.59 -16.83 18.67
N ALA A 250 12.36 -17.71 17.70
CA ALA A 250 12.13 -19.14 17.95
C ALA A 250 13.44 -19.94 18.09
N LEU A 251 14.60 -19.34 17.81
CA LEU A 251 15.89 -20.02 17.86
C LEU A 251 16.58 -19.85 19.20
N HIS A 252 16.49 -18.66 19.80
CA HIS A 252 17.32 -18.32 20.97
C HIS A 252 16.53 -17.93 22.22
N ALA A 253 15.21 -17.76 22.13
CA ALA A 253 14.38 -17.40 23.28
C ALA A 253 13.36 -18.49 23.61
N PRO A 254 13.36 -19.03 24.83
CA PRO A 254 12.33 -19.97 25.25
C PRO A 254 11.00 -19.25 25.52
N LEU A 255 9.90 -19.98 25.38
CA LEU A 255 8.61 -19.56 25.93
C LEU A 255 8.66 -19.68 27.45
N LEU A 256 8.18 -18.67 28.18
CA LEU A 256 8.14 -18.70 29.64
C LEU A 256 7.00 -19.57 30.15
N LEU A 257 5.88 -19.57 29.42
CA LEU A 257 4.72 -20.42 29.67
C LEU A 257 3.98 -20.63 28.35
N GLU A 258 3.41 -21.82 28.17
CA GLU A 258 2.44 -22.08 27.12
C GLU A 258 1.29 -22.91 27.71
N ALA A 259 0.08 -22.37 27.70
CA ALA A 259 -1.11 -23.02 28.25
C ALA A 259 -2.38 -22.58 27.52
N GLY A 260 -3.27 -23.53 27.24
CA GLY A 260 -4.59 -23.22 26.67
C GLY A 260 -4.58 -22.54 25.29
N GLY A 261 -3.48 -22.65 24.54
CA GLY A 261 -3.32 -22.01 23.23
C GLY A 261 -2.88 -20.54 23.27
N SER A 262 -2.46 -20.06 24.44
CA SER A 262 -1.81 -18.76 24.67
C SER A 262 -0.46 -18.97 25.35
N ALA A 263 0.49 -18.09 25.11
CA ALA A 263 1.83 -18.17 25.70
C ALA A 263 2.23 -16.86 26.39
N VAL A 264 3.22 -16.96 27.27
CA VAL A 264 3.87 -15.82 27.90
C VAL A 264 5.30 -15.72 27.37
N PHE A 265 5.65 -14.55 26.85
CA PHE A 265 6.91 -14.29 26.18
C PHE A 265 7.74 -13.28 26.97
N ALA A 266 9.06 -13.50 27.05
CA ALA A 266 9.97 -12.48 27.55
C ALA A 266 10.01 -11.29 26.59
N ALA A 267 10.00 -10.06 27.10
CA ALA A 267 9.96 -8.85 26.27
C ALA A 267 11.13 -8.78 25.28
N GLU A 268 12.32 -9.27 25.65
CA GLU A 268 13.50 -9.34 24.80
C GLU A 268 13.28 -10.19 23.55
N SER A 269 12.44 -11.23 23.61
CA SER A 269 12.22 -12.21 22.53
C SER A 269 11.35 -11.71 21.38
N ILE A 270 10.70 -10.55 21.53
CA ILE A 270 9.68 -10.10 20.58
C ILE A 270 10.29 -9.25 19.46
N TYR A 271 10.03 -9.65 18.21
CA TYR A 271 10.29 -8.85 17.02
C TYR A 271 9.12 -7.92 16.69
N ALA A 272 7.90 -8.46 16.70
CA ALA A 272 6.69 -7.72 16.31
C ALA A 272 5.47 -8.08 17.17
N ALA A 273 4.61 -7.09 17.39
CA ALA A 273 3.29 -7.24 17.98
C ALA A 273 2.24 -6.74 16.96
N ILE A 274 1.25 -7.58 16.65
CA ILE A 274 0.25 -7.29 15.62
C ILE A 274 -1.16 -7.54 16.18
N GLU A 275 -2.00 -6.51 16.08
CA GLU A 275 -3.42 -6.55 16.44
C GLU A 275 -4.29 -6.85 15.21
N VAL A 276 -5.36 -7.63 15.38
CA VAL A 276 -6.30 -7.97 14.32
C VAL A 276 -7.67 -7.36 14.63
N LYS A 277 -8.15 -6.46 13.78
CA LYS A 277 -9.47 -5.83 13.97
C LYS A 277 -10.39 -6.11 12.77
N PRO A 278 -11.67 -6.50 12.98
CA PRO A 278 -12.63 -6.69 11.89
C PRO A 278 -12.87 -5.39 11.11
N LEU A 279 -13.02 -4.29 11.84
CA LEU A 279 -13.29 -2.98 11.29
C LEU A 279 -12.46 -1.97 12.07
N LEU A 280 -11.71 -1.15 11.34
CA LEU A 280 -10.94 -0.05 11.93
C LEU A 280 -11.74 1.24 11.90
N ASP A 281 -12.42 1.51 13.02
CA ASP A 281 -13.06 2.79 13.33
C ASP A 281 -12.22 3.60 14.36
N ARG A 282 -12.76 4.71 14.87
CA ARG A 282 -12.06 5.57 15.85
C ARG A 282 -11.74 4.83 17.14
N ALA A 283 -12.70 4.08 17.69
CA ALA A 283 -12.53 3.41 18.97
C ALA A 283 -11.55 2.24 18.84
N LYS A 284 -11.68 1.44 17.77
CA LYS A 284 -10.77 0.32 17.49
C LYS A 284 -9.36 0.76 17.13
N ALA A 285 -9.19 1.91 16.48
CA ALA A 285 -7.87 2.48 16.26
C ALA A 285 -7.20 2.88 17.58
N SER A 286 -7.94 3.53 18.50
CA SER A 286 -7.43 3.89 19.83
C SER A 286 -7.05 2.66 20.65
N GLU A 287 -7.92 1.64 20.68
CA GLU A 287 -7.68 0.37 21.37
C GLU A 287 -6.40 -0.31 20.85
N ALA A 288 -6.21 -0.33 19.53
CA ALA A 288 -5.01 -0.89 18.92
C ALA A 288 -3.74 -0.09 19.28
N VAL A 289 -3.82 1.24 19.35
CA VAL A 289 -2.70 2.09 19.82
C VAL A 289 -2.32 1.72 21.24
N ASP A 290 -3.29 1.63 22.14
CA ASP A 290 -3.03 1.34 23.55
C ASP A 290 -2.47 -0.09 23.74
N ASN A 291 -2.97 -1.08 22.99
CA ASN A 291 -2.45 -2.45 23.04
C ASN A 291 -1.00 -2.53 22.54
N ILE A 292 -0.70 -1.96 21.37
CA ILE A 292 0.65 -1.96 20.82
C ILE A 292 1.61 -1.20 21.75
N ALA A 293 1.18 -0.06 22.30
CA ALA A 293 1.98 0.70 23.25
C ALA A 293 2.27 -0.10 24.53
N SER A 294 1.32 -0.90 25.02
CA SER A 294 1.50 -1.75 26.21
C SER A 294 2.64 -2.77 26.07
N VAL A 295 2.95 -3.19 24.84
CA VAL A 295 4.08 -4.09 24.56
C VAL A 295 5.36 -3.29 24.36
N LYS A 296 5.30 -2.19 23.59
CA LYS A 296 6.47 -1.39 23.23
C LYS A 296 7.10 -0.63 24.41
N VAL A 297 6.33 -0.37 25.46
CA VAL A 297 6.81 0.33 26.67
C VAL A 297 7.62 -0.59 27.59
N LEU A 298 7.50 -1.92 27.44
CA LEU A 298 8.15 -2.88 28.32
C LEU A 298 9.69 -2.72 28.25
N PRO A 299 10.39 -2.70 29.40
CA PRO A 299 11.84 -2.75 29.45
C PRO A 299 12.37 -4.02 28.78
N ARG A 300 13.43 -3.87 27.99
CA ARG A 300 14.06 -4.98 27.24
C ARG A 300 15.56 -4.97 27.45
N THR A 301 15.99 -5.65 28.49
CA THR A 301 17.37 -5.67 28.97
C THR A 301 17.90 -7.07 28.77
N ALA A 302 18.89 -7.22 27.88
CA ALA A 302 19.50 -8.51 27.63
C ALA A 302 20.82 -8.70 28.38
N LEU A 303 21.20 -9.98 28.54
CA LEU A 303 22.42 -10.43 29.20
C LEU A 303 23.66 -9.82 28.50
N ALA A 304 24.56 -9.23 29.29
CA ALA A 304 25.82 -8.70 28.78
C ALA A 304 26.70 -9.86 28.25
N ARG A 305 27.01 -9.87 26.95
CA ARG A 305 27.95 -10.87 26.39
C ARG A 305 29.39 -10.39 26.57
N PRO A 306 30.35 -11.29 26.88
CA PRO A 306 31.77 -10.99 26.77
C PRO A 306 32.09 -10.58 25.32
N TRP A 307 32.76 -9.44 25.14
CA TRP A 307 33.23 -9.04 23.81
C TRP A 307 34.55 -9.76 23.51
N GLY A 308 34.85 -9.97 22.21
CA GLY A 308 35.97 -10.80 21.73
C GLY A 308 37.39 -10.38 22.14
N ASP A 309 37.54 -9.38 23.02
CA ASP A 309 38.80 -8.95 23.65
C ASP A 309 38.93 -9.41 25.12
N GLY A 310 37.96 -10.17 25.65
CA GLY A 310 37.97 -10.65 27.04
C GLY A 310 37.43 -9.62 28.05
N GLY A 311 36.93 -8.47 27.60
CA GLY A 311 36.24 -7.51 28.46
C GLY A 311 34.77 -7.87 28.69
N LEU A 312 34.36 -7.91 29.96
CA LEU A 312 32.95 -7.77 30.34
C LEU A 312 32.58 -6.29 30.22
N ARG A 313 31.65 -5.94 29.33
CA ARG A 313 30.97 -4.64 29.42
C ARG A 313 29.75 -4.83 30.29
N ASP A 314 29.74 -4.26 31.49
CA ASP A 314 28.61 -4.19 32.43
C ASP A 314 27.44 -3.31 31.91
N VAL A 315 27.31 -3.14 30.59
CA VAL A 315 26.22 -2.36 30.00
C VAL A 315 25.21 -3.34 29.41
N PRO A 316 24.00 -3.45 29.98
CA PRO A 316 22.90 -4.18 29.38
C PRO A 316 22.74 -3.86 27.89
N LEU A 317 22.74 -4.89 27.04
CA LEU A 317 22.49 -4.69 25.61
C LEU A 317 21.02 -4.34 25.42
N LYS A 318 20.77 -3.20 24.77
CA LYS A 318 19.43 -2.74 24.47
C LYS A 318 18.92 -3.42 23.20
N ASN A 319 17.77 -4.09 23.31
CA ASN A 319 17.11 -4.68 22.15
C ASN A 319 16.54 -3.61 21.20
N PRO A 320 16.51 -3.87 19.88
CA PRO A 320 15.91 -2.96 18.90
C PRO A 320 14.39 -2.83 19.14
N PRO A 321 13.74 -1.73 18.72
CA PRO A 321 12.31 -1.49 18.95
C PRO A 321 11.42 -2.60 18.37
N ILE A 322 10.28 -2.89 19.01
CA ILE A 322 9.29 -3.86 18.51
C ILE A 322 8.53 -3.24 17.33
N PHE A 323 8.32 -4.00 16.26
CA PHE A 323 7.44 -3.60 15.17
C PHE A 323 5.97 -3.74 15.58
N GLY A 324 5.26 -2.62 15.68
CA GLY A 324 3.85 -2.60 16.08
C GLY A 324 2.93 -2.47 14.88
N ALA A 325 2.04 -3.42 14.65
CA ALA A 325 1.17 -3.40 13.48
C ALA A 325 -0.29 -3.70 13.77
N VAL A 326 -1.15 -3.34 12.82
CA VAL A 326 -2.58 -3.66 12.86
C VAL A 326 -3.03 -4.22 11.51
N LEU A 327 -3.70 -5.37 11.53
CA LEU A 327 -4.35 -5.97 10.38
C LEU A 327 -5.86 -5.74 10.51
N GLY A 328 -6.39 -4.83 9.68
CA GLY A 328 -7.81 -4.52 9.63
C GLY A 328 -8.47 -5.22 8.45
N ALA A 329 -9.55 -6.00 8.64
CA ALA A 329 -10.24 -6.59 7.49
C ALA A 329 -10.89 -5.51 6.59
N TYR A 330 -11.41 -4.44 7.20
CA TYR A 330 -12.00 -3.30 6.52
C TYR A 330 -11.68 -1.98 7.25
N ALA A 331 -11.70 -0.87 6.51
CA ALA A 331 -11.69 0.48 7.05
C ALA A 331 -12.80 1.33 6.42
N ILE A 332 -13.23 2.37 7.13
CA ILE A 332 -14.24 3.33 6.63
C ILE A 332 -13.65 4.18 5.50
N GLU A 333 -12.50 4.82 5.76
CA GLU A 333 -11.74 5.64 4.81
C GLU A 333 -10.27 5.70 5.30
N PRO A 334 -9.27 5.33 4.49
CA PRO A 334 -7.86 5.29 4.91
C PRO A 334 -7.32 6.64 5.41
N GLU A 335 -7.68 7.74 4.76
CA GLU A 335 -7.24 9.10 5.11
C GLU A 335 -7.78 9.52 6.48
N LEU A 336 -9.06 9.23 6.73
CA LEU A 336 -9.71 9.50 8.01
C LEU A 336 -9.12 8.64 9.12
N LEU A 337 -8.83 7.36 8.83
CA LEU A 337 -8.16 6.47 9.77
C LEU A 337 -6.76 6.98 10.11
N ALA A 338 -5.97 7.42 9.13
CA ALA A 338 -4.64 7.98 9.36
C ALA A 338 -4.67 9.23 10.25
N ARG A 339 -5.65 10.13 10.04
CA ARG A 339 -5.84 11.31 10.91
C ARG A 339 -6.18 10.90 12.34
N ARG A 340 -7.13 9.98 12.50
CA ARG A 340 -7.54 9.46 13.82
C ARG A 340 -6.39 8.74 14.53
N LEU A 341 -5.60 7.95 13.79
CA LEU A 341 -4.43 7.28 14.32
C LEU A 341 -3.41 8.32 14.83
N ARG A 342 -3.11 9.33 14.01
CA ARG A 342 -2.20 10.42 14.40
C ARG A 342 -2.68 11.15 15.66
N GLU A 343 -3.98 11.41 15.77
CA GLU A 343 -4.58 12.02 16.96
C GLU A 343 -4.46 11.11 18.20
N ALA A 344 -4.74 9.81 18.05
CA ALA A 344 -4.70 8.85 19.16
C ALA A 344 -3.28 8.66 19.73
N GLN A 345 -2.24 8.73 18.89
CA GLN A 345 -0.85 8.54 19.32
C GLN A 345 -0.09 9.86 19.56
N ARG A 346 -0.76 11.02 19.48
CA ARG A 346 -0.08 12.34 19.51
C ARG A 346 0.67 12.63 20.82
N GLU A 347 0.17 12.11 21.93
CA GLU A 347 0.76 12.28 23.27
C GLU A 347 1.80 11.18 23.57
N LEU A 348 1.89 10.16 22.73
CA LEU A 348 2.82 9.06 22.90
C LEU A 348 4.18 9.42 22.28
N HIS A 349 5.24 8.95 22.93
CA HIS A 349 6.57 9.01 22.34
C HIS A 349 6.59 8.26 20.99
N PRO A 350 7.23 8.78 19.92
CA PRO A 350 7.21 8.16 18.58
C PRO A 350 7.64 6.69 18.53
N ALA A 351 8.51 6.27 19.45
CA ALA A 351 8.92 4.87 19.58
C ALA A 351 7.76 3.91 19.94
N LEU A 352 6.68 4.42 20.54
CA LEU A 352 5.48 3.67 20.93
C LEU A 352 4.39 3.68 19.86
N TRP A 353 4.56 4.45 18.78
CA TRP A 353 3.56 4.56 17.72
C TRP A 353 3.37 3.24 16.98
N ILE A 354 2.20 3.07 16.38
CA ILE A 354 1.97 1.99 15.43
C ILE A 354 2.83 2.24 14.19
N ASP A 355 3.59 1.22 13.79
CA ASP A 355 4.50 1.28 12.66
C ASP A 355 3.77 1.07 11.34
N CYS A 356 2.81 0.15 11.30
CA CYS A 356 2.13 -0.24 10.07
C CYS A 356 0.70 -0.72 10.31
N ILE A 357 -0.26 -0.21 9.55
CA ILE A 357 -1.63 -0.71 9.47
C ILE A 357 -1.86 -1.21 8.05
N CYS A 358 -2.22 -2.49 7.90
CA CYS A 358 -2.63 -3.05 6.63
C CYS A 358 -4.15 -3.23 6.61
N ILE A 359 -4.78 -2.67 5.58
CA ILE A 359 -6.16 -2.92 5.21
C ILE A 359 -6.12 -3.67 3.87
N PRO A 360 -6.33 -4.99 3.85
CA PRO A 360 -6.30 -5.78 2.62
C PRO A 360 -7.19 -5.18 1.55
N GLU A 361 -6.70 -5.18 0.31
CA GLU A 361 -7.37 -4.61 -0.87
C GLU A 361 -7.63 -3.10 -0.89
N GLN A 362 -7.23 -2.37 0.15
CA GLN A 362 -7.44 -0.93 0.21
C GLN A 362 -6.11 -0.19 0.30
N ALA A 363 -5.49 -0.20 1.49
CA ALA A 363 -4.34 0.63 1.76
C ALA A 363 -3.40 0.03 2.83
N VAL A 364 -2.17 0.53 2.84
CA VAL A 364 -1.25 0.40 3.96
C VAL A 364 -0.92 1.78 4.49
N ILE A 365 -1.12 1.99 5.79
CA ILE A 365 -0.71 3.21 6.49
C ILE A 365 0.56 2.84 7.25
N HIS A 366 1.64 3.59 7.10
CA HIS A 366 2.86 3.30 7.85
C HIS A 366 3.57 4.56 8.31
N ARG A 367 4.43 4.41 9.32
CA ARG A 367 5.32 5.47 9.77
C ARG A 367 6.24 5.89 8.62
N ARG A 368 6.32 7.20 8.36
CA ARG A 368 7.21 7.78 7.36
C ARG A 368 8.37 8.46 8.06
N THR A 369 9.56 8.11 7.63
CA THR A 369 10.82 8.76 8.00
C THR A 369 11.31 9.63 6.84
N ASP A 370 12.13 10.62 7.16
CA ASP A 370 12.83 11.43 6.15
C ASP A 370 14.00 10.69 5.47
N PHE A 371 14.20 9.42 5.84
CA PHE A 371 15.25 8.57 5.28
C PHE A 371 14.93 8.19 3.83
N PRO A 372 15.92 8.16 2.91
CA PRO A 372 15.72 7.83 1.49
C PRO A 372 15.47 6.33 1.22
N GLY A 373 14.86 5.61 2.15
CA GLY A 373 14.46 4.21 1.99
C GLY A 373 13.26 4.06 1.03
N PRO A 374 12.99 2.83 0.53
CA PRO A 374 11.80 2.55 -0.27
C PRO A 374 10.55 3.07 0.45
N ALA A 375 9.79 3.94 -0.21
CA ALA A 375 8.60 4.60 0.31
C ALA A 375 8.76 5.37 1.64
N GLY A 376 9.98 5.75 2.02
CA GLY A 376 10.25 6.49 3.25
C GLY A 376 10.08 5.65 4.53
N TRP A 377 10.11 4.33 4.44
CA TRP A 377 10.12 3.42 5.60
C TRP A 377 11.54 3.19 6.12
N SER A 378 11.70 3.15 7.45
CA SER A 378 12.93 2.72 8.12
C SER A 378 12.61 1.89 9.36
N PRO A 379 13.33 0.78 9.59
CA PRO A 379 13.19 -0.04 10.80
C PRO A 379 13.78 0.63 12.06
N ASP A 380 14.55 1.70 11.87
CA ASP A 380 15.09 2.47 12.98
C ASP A 380 14.03 3.44 13.54
N ALA A 381 13.65 3.23 14.79
CA ALA A 381 12.71 4.09 15.51
C ALA A 381 13.39 5.33 16.14
N SER A 382 14.73 5.40 16.14
CA SER A 382 15.48 6.59 16.59
C SER A 382 15.43 7.72 15.57
N VAL A 383 15.12 7.41 14.32
CA VAL A 383 14.82 8.39 13.29
C VAL A 383 13.46 9.00 13.61
N SER A 384 13.45 10.30 13.91
CA SER A 384 12.27 11.12 14.23
C SER A 384 11.21 11.05 13.12
N ALA A 385 10.44 9.97 13.10
CA ALA A 385 9.28 9.89 12.25
C ALA A 385 8.17 10.71 12.89
N THR A 386 7.87 11.84 12.27
CA THR A 386 6.79 12.73 12.70
C THR A 386 5.55 12.61 11.80
N GLN A 387 5.60 11.75 10.78
CA GLN A 387 4.60 11.65 9.73
C GLN A 387 4.13 10.22 9.51
N LEU A 388 2.87 10.09 9.07
CA LEU A 388 2.30 8.86 8.54
C LEU A 388 2.22 8.98 7.02
N ALA A 389 2.55 7.92 6.32
CA ALA A 389 2.30 7.75 4.89
C ALA A 389 1.10 6.82 4.69
N ILE A 390 0.34 7.08 3.63
CA ILE A 390 -0.74 6.21 3.16
C ILE A 390 -0.34 5.74 1.77
N VAL A 391 -0.38 4.43 1.57
CA VAL A 391 -0.18 3.79 0.27
C VAL A 391 -1.49 3.10 -0.10
N GLU A 392 -2.24 3.67 -1.03
CA GLU A 392 -3.43 3.06 -1.64
C GLU A 392 -3.00 1.89 -2.54
N ALA A 393 -2.68 0.77 -1.90
CA ALA A 393 -2.08 -0.38 -2.55
C ALA A 393 -3.11 -1.29 -3.22
N GLY A 394 -4.41 -1.13 -2.96
CA GLY A 394 -5.44 -1.97 -3.55
C GLY A 394 -5.16 -3.46 -3.27
N ALA A 395 -5.29 -4.31 -4.29
CA ALA A 395 -4.97 -5.74 -4.19
C ALA A 395 -3.54 -6.06 -3.68
N ASP A 396 -2.61 -5.09 -3.76
CA ASP A 396 -1.21 -5.25 -3.31
C ASP A 396 -0.99 -4.89 -1.83
N SER A 397 -2.02 -4.48 -1.06
CA SER A 397 -1.82 -4.05 0.34
C SER A 397 -1.14 -5.10 1.22
N LEU A 398 -1.51 -6.37 1.04
CA LEU A 398 -0.92 -7.48 1.80
C LEU A 398 0.55 -7.70 1.43
N LEU A 399 0.90 -7.61 0.13
CA LEU A 399 2.30 -7.68 -0.31
C LEU A 399 3.12 -6.56 0.32
N TYR A 400 2.57 -5.35 0.30
CA TYR A 400 3.24 -4.18 0.82
C TYR A 400 3.49 -4.30 2.33
N PHE A 401 2.49 -4.74 3.09
CA PHE A 401 2.66 -5.07 4.52
C PHE A 401 3.75 -6.13 4.74
N TRP A 402 3.72 -7.23 3.98
CA TRP A 402 4.69 -8.31 4.10
C TRP A 402 6.12 -7.84 3.79
N LEU A 403 6.29 -6.96 2.79
CA LEU A 403 7.60 -6.38 2.46
C LEU A 403 8.13 -5.49 3.59
N LEU A 404 7.29 -4.61 4.15
CA LEU A 404 7.68 -3.75 5.27
C LEU A 404 8.04 -4.58 6.52
N LEU A 405 7.24 -5.59 6.83
CA LEU A 405 7.51 -6.51 7.93
C LEU A 405 8.84 -7.23 7.72
N ASN A 406 9.09 -7.82 6.55
CA ASN A 406 10.34 -8.53 6.29
C ASN A 406 11.57 -7.61 6.31
N GLN A 407 11.43 -6.39 5.80
CA GLN A 407 12.51 -5.39 5.88
C GLN A 407 12.83 -5.05 7.34
N ASP A 408 11.82 -4.94 8.19
CA ASP A 408 11.99 -4.66 9.61
C ASP A 408 12.59 -5.84 10.38
N LEU A 409 12.04 -7.05 10.20
CA LEU A 409 12.54 -8.27 10.84
C LEU A 409 14.01 -8.54 10.49
N ARG A 410 14.39 -8.35 9.22
CA ARG A 410 15.77 -8.58 8.75
C ARG A 410 16.76 -7.55 9.29
N ALA A 411 16.31 -6.35 9.59
CA ALA A 411 17.17 -5.29 10.11
C ALA A 411 17.51 -5.46 11.60
N LYS A 412 16.83 -6.40 12.29
CA LYS A 412 16.91 -6.57 13.74
C LYS A 412 17.61 -7.87 14.10
N THR A 413 18.54 -7.78 15.04
CA THR A 413 19.06 -8.94 15.78
C THR A 413 18.65 -8.76 17.23
N LEU A 414 17.92 -9.73 17.79
CA LEU A 414 17.53 -9.70 19.19
C LEU A 414 18.65 -10.25 20.06
N HIS A 415 18.80 -9.66 21.22
CA HIS A 415 19.60 -10.19 22.31
C HIS A 415 18.66 -11.02 23.21
N PRO A 416 19.00 -12.28 23.50
CA PRO A 416 18.11 -13.18 24.23
C PRO A 416 17.87 -12.69 25.67
N PRO A 417 16.73 -13.07 26.29
CA PRO A 417 16.41 -12.69 27.65
C PRO A 417 17.42 -13.28 28.64
N ASP A 418 17.75 -12.50 29.67
CA ASP A 418 18.44 -13.02 30.85
C ASP A 418 17.42 -13.69 31.78
N LEU A 419 17.28 -15.01 31.67
CA LEU A 419 16.28 -15.76 32.44
C LEU A 419 16.53 -15.72 33.96
N MET A 420 17.76 -15.40 34.40
CA MET A 420 18.04 -15.23 35.82
C MET A 420 17.31 -14.01 36.38
N HIS A 421 17.18 -12.94 35.59
CA HIS A 421 16.40 -11.77 35.97
C HIS A 421 14.88 -12.03 35.99
N TYR A 422 14.38 -13.05 35.30
CA TYR A 422 12.98 -13.45 35.36
C TYR A 422 12.67 -14.38 36.56
N ALA A 423 13.68 -15.04 37.13
CA ALA A 423 13.55 -15.96 38.25
C ALA A 423 13.55 -15.25 39.62
N HIS A 424 12.67 -14.26 39.79
CA HIS A 424 12.56 -13.49 41.04
C HIS A 424 12.39 -14.39 42.27
N GLY A 425 13.15 -14.11 43.33
CA GLY A 425 13.07 -14.84 44.59
C GLY A 425 13.81 -16.18 44.61
N MET A 426 14.43 -16.60 43.51
CA MET A 426 15.37 -17.73 43.52
C MET A 426 16.67 -17.31 44.20
N ALA A 427 16.98 -17.87 45.36
CA ALA A 427 18.29 -17.73 45.97
C ALA A 427 19.32 -18.47 45.10
N VAL A 428 20.13 -17.73 44.34
CA VAL A 428 21.21 -18.30 43.54
C VAL A 428 22.36 -18.62 44.50
N PRO A 429 22.65 -19.91 44.79
CA PRO A 429 23.75 -20.24 45.68
C PRO A 429 25.07 -19.80 45.04
N GLU A 430 26.00 -19.28 45.86
CA GLU A 430 27.32 -18.94 45.34
C GLU A 430 28.01 -20.21 44.79
N PRO A 431 28.53 -20.16 43.56
CA PRO A 431 29.20 -21.30 42.99
C PRO A 431 30.46 -21.61 43.79
N LYS A 432 30.63 -22.88 44.21
CA LYS A 432 31.91 -23.35 44.74
C LYS A 432 32.94 -23.34 43.60
N ILE A 433 33.97 -22.52 43.74
CA ILE A 433 35.14 -22.55 42.85
C ILE A 433 35.96 -23.79 43.22
N LEU A 434 36.14 -24.69 42.24
CA LEU A 434 36.93 -25.91 42.39
C LEU A 434 38.39 -25.68 42.03
#